data_AF-A0A844M7L8-F1
#
_entry.id   AF-A0A844M7L8-F1
#
_cell.length_a   1.000
_cell.length_b   1.000
_cell.length_c   1.000
_cell.angle_alpha   90.00
_cell.angle_beta   90.00
_cell.angle_gamma   90.00
#
_symmetry.space_group_name_H-M   'P 1'
#
loop_
_entity.id
_entity.type
_entity.pdbx_description
1 polymer ?
#
loop_
_entity_poly.entity_id
_entity_poly.type
_entity_poly.pdbx_seq_one_letter_code
_entity_poly.pdbx_strand_id
1 'polypeptide(L)'
;MTSQQYQPTTEDLKRWERLDELGMTAMCGTPMSDEEYEHRLQSVIDGSCFIKYLDKILKQKQELQDKLKGIEQTEQILRAKIAEFQNQSFKK
;
A
#
# COMPACT_ATOMS: atom_id res chain seq x y z
N MET A 1 38.72 -16.14 -37.34
CA MET A 1 37.41 -15.58 -37.71
C MET A 1 37.19 -14.36 -36.82
N THR A 2 37.20 -13.17 -37.40
CA THR A 2 37.03 -11.91 -36.67
C THR A 2 35.56 -11.77 -36.28
N SER A 3 35.26 -11.78 -34.97
CA SER A 3 33.92 -11.46 -34.48
C SER A 3 33.64 -9.99 -34.81
N GLN A 4 32.76 -9.74 -35.78
CA GLN A 4 32.29 -8.38 -36.02
C GLN A 4 31.53 -7.93 -34.77
N GLN A 5 32.10 -6.95 -34.06
CA GLN A 5 31.42 -6.27 -32.96
C GLN A 5 30.20 -5.56 -33.55
N TYR A 6 29.02 -5.95 -33.09
CA TYR A 6 27.78 -5.31 -33.52
C TYR A 6 27.83 -3.81 -33.22
N GLN A 7 27.57 -3.00 -34.24
CA GLN A 7 27.38 -1.57 -34.10
C GLN A 7 25.89 -1.25 -34.34
N PRO A 8 25.22 -0.61 -33.36
CA PRO A 8 23.81 -0.28 -33.51
C PRO A 8 23.58 0.63 -34.70
N THR A 9 22.56 0.33 -35.50
CA THR A 9 22.14 1.20 -36.59
C THR A 9 21.32 2.38 -36.06
N THR A 10 21.15 3.42 -36.88
CA THR A 10 20.28 4.56 -36.55
C THR A 10 18.83 4.15 -36.27
N GLU A 11 18.35 3.08 -36.89
CA GLU A 11 17.02 2.54 -36.61
C GLU A 11 16.95 1.82 -35.26
N ASP A 12 18.02 1.12 -34.88
CA ASP A 12 18.14 0.48 -33.57
C ASP A 12 18.13 1.54 -32.45
N LEU A 13 18.86 2.64 -32.64
CA LEU A 13 18.87 3.77 -31.69
C LEU A 13 17.47 4.39 -31.53
N LYS A 14 16.75 4.65 -32.63
CA LYS A 14 15.36 5.16 -32.60
C LYS A 14 14.36 4.18 -32.01
N ARG A 15 14.65 2.87 -32.09
CA ARG A 15 13.83 1.83 -31.46
C ARG A 15 14.08 1.78 -29.96
N TRP A 16 15.32 1.96 -29.51
CA TRP A 16 15.67 2.01 -28.09
C TRP A 16 15.17 3.29 -27.41
N GLU A 17 15.22 4.43 -28.09
CA GLU A 17 14.62 5.69 -27.61
C GLU A 17 13.11 5.55 -27.37
N ARG A 18 12.40 4.75 -28.18
CA ARG A 18 10.98 4.42 -27.95
C ARG A 18 10.76 3.45 -26.78
N LEU A 19 11.75 2.66 -26.41
CA LEU A 19 11.67 1.74 -25.26
C LEU A 19 11.87 2.46 -23.92
N ASP A 20 12.33 3.72 -23.88
CA ASP A 20 12.32 4.54 -22.66
C ASP A 20 10.89 4.82 -22.16
N GLU A 21 9.87 4.75 -23.02
CA GLU A 21 8.47 4.85 -22.61
C GLU A 21 8.00 3.66 -21.73
N LEU A 22 8.73 2.53 -21.72
CA LEU A 22 8.50 1.43 -20.76
C LEU A 22 8.91 1.78 -19.33
N GLY A 23 9.51 2.95 -19.06
CA GLY A 23 9.80 3.41 -17.70
C GLY A 23 8.58 3.40 -16.77
N MET A 24 7.36 3.53 -17.34
CA MET A 24 6.10 3.45 -16.60
C MET A 24 5.53 2.03 -16.42
N THR A 25 6.01 1.05 -17.19
CA THR A 25 5.50 -0.35 -17.20
C THR A 25 6.58 -1.39 -16.89
N ALA A 26 7.80 -0.95 -16.59
CA ALA A 26 8.90 -1.82 -16.22
C ALA A 26 8.59 -2.59 -14.91
N MET A 27 8.70 -3.92 -14.95
CA MET A 27 8.58 -4.78 -13.76
C MET A 27 9.56 -4.40 -12.64
N CYS A 28 10.68 -3.74 -12.98
CA CYS A 28 11.71 -3.32 -12.05
C CYS A 28 11.47 -1.91 -11.46
N GLY A 29 10.35 -1.26 -11.79
CA GLY A 29 10.01 0.08 -11.32
C GLY A 29 10.64 1.21 -12.15
N THR A 30 10.24 2.45 -11.84
CA THR A 30 10.80 3.66 -12.45
C THR A 30 12.25 3.86 -12.00
N PRO A 31 13.18 4.21 -12.90
CA PRO A 31 14.52 4.63 -12.52
C PRO A 31 14.47 5.75 -11.48
N MET A 32 15.36 5.66 -10.50
CA MET A 32 15.48 6.61 -9.39
C MET A 32 16.77 7.38 -9.55
N SER A 33 16.81 8.66 -9.16
CA SER A 33 18.07 9.40 -9.09
C SER A 33 18.94 8.86 -7.96
N ASP A 34 20.26 9.02 -8.09
CA ASP A 34 21.21 8.61 -7.05
C ASP A 34 20.90 9.30 -5.70
N GLU A 35 20.48 10.56 -5.74
CA GLU A 35 20.06 11.33 -4.56
C GLU A 35 18.84 10.71 -3.86
N GLU A 36 17.83 10.30 -4.63
CA GLU A 36 16.63 9.67 -4.08
C GLU A 36 16.94 8.27 -3.54
N TYR A 37 17.84 7.54 -4.21
CA TYR A 37 18.30 6.23 -3.76
C TYR A 37 19.04 6.32 -2.43
N GLU A 38 20.01 7.23 -2.33
CA GLU A 38 20.78 7.45 -1.10
C GLU A 38 19.88 7.89 0.06
N HIS A 39 18.94 8.80 -0.20
CA HIS A 39 17.97 9.23 0.80
C HIS A 39 17.11 8.05 1.31
N ARG A 40 16.64 7.17 0.42
CA ARG A 40 15.88 5.98 0.82
C ARG A 40 16.75 5.00 1.61
N LEU A 41 17.98 4.77 1.20
CA LEU A 41 18.92 3.91 1.93
C LEU A 41 19.18 4.44 3.33
N GLN A 42 19.42 5.74 3.45
CA GLN A 42 19.64 6.38 4.73
C GLN A 42 18.42 6.24 5.64
N SER A 43 17.21 6.34 5.09
CA SER A 43 15.97 6.12 5.86
C SER A 43 15.79 4.69 6.39
N VAL A 44 16.44 3.71 5.75
CA VAL A 44 16.48 2.32 6.21
C VAL A 44 17.56 2.13 7.27
N ILE A 45 18.74 2.72 7.05
CA ILE A 45 19.88 2.68 7.97
C ILE A 45 19.52 3.33 9.31
N ASP A 46 18.91 4.51 9.27
CA ASP A 46 18.50 5.26 10.46
C ASP A 46 17.18 4.76 11.08
N GLY A 47 16.49 3.84 10.38
CA GLY A 47 15.23 3.25 10.80
C GLY A 47 14.02 4.19 10.77
N SER A 48 14.16 5.41 10.25
CA SER A 48 13.07 6.38 10.12
C SER A 48 11.94 5.87 9.23
N CYS A 49 12.24 4.99 8.27
CA CYS A 49 11.22 4.34 7.45
C CYS A 49 10.29 3.46 8.30
N PHE A 50 10.81 2.76 9.31
CA PHE A 50 10.02 1.89 10.18
C PHE A 50 9.07 2.67 11.08
N ILE A 51 9.48 3.87 11.52
CA ILE A 51 8.62 4.78 12.30
C ILE A 51 7.36 5.12 11.50
N LYS A 52 7.50 5.48 10.22
CA LYS A 52 6.36 5.80 9.34
C LYS A 52 5.40 4.61 9.20
N TYR A 53 5.92 3.40 9.08
CA TYR A 53 5.09 2.19 9.01
C TYR A 53 4.40 1.90 10.34
N LEU A 54 5.11 2.06 11.45
CA LEU A 54 4.56 1.88 12.79
C LEU A 54 3.40 2.86 13.04
N ASP A 55 3.57 4.14 12.72
CA ASP A 55 2.52 5.15 12.88
C ASP A 55 1.28 4.81 12.06
N LYS A 56 1.46 4.32 10.83
CA LYS A 56 0.36 3.85 9.98
C LYS A 56 -0.39 2.67 10.62
N ILE A 57 0.33 1.70 11.18
CA ILE A 57 -0.25 0.55 11.86
C ILE A 57 -1.00 0.99 13.12
N LEU A 58 -0.41 1.89 13.92
CA LEU A 58 -1.04 2.41 15.14
C LEU A 58 -2.33 3.17 14.83
N LYS A 59 -2.34 3.98 13.77
CA LYS A 59 -3.55 4.66 13.31
C LYS A 59 -4.63 3.66 12.88
N GLN A 60 -4.28 2.66 12.07
CA GLN A 60 -5.23 1.62 11.65
C GLN A 60 -5.79 0.83 12.83
N LYS A 61 -4.94 0.53 13.82
CA LYS A 61 -5.37 -0.13 15.07
C LYS A 61 -6.42 0.72 15.79
N GLN A 62 -6.19 2.02 15.94
CA GLN A 62 -7.13 2.92 16.62
C GLN A 62 -8.47 2.98 15.87
N GLU A 63 -8.44 3.14 14.54
CA GLU A 63 -9.65 3.17 13.71
C GLU A 63 -10.47 1.86 13.84
N LEU A 64 -9.80 0.71 13.92
CA LEU A 64 -10.47 -0.57 14.11
C LEU A 64 -11.08 -0.72 15.51
N GLN A 65 -10.39 -0.23 16.55
CA GLN A 65 -10.92 -0.24 17.90
C GLN A 65 -12.17 0.64 18.03
N ASP A 66 -12.18 1.81 17.39
CA ASP A 66 -13.35 2.69 17.39
C ASP A 66 -14.55 2.06 16.66
N LYS A 67 -14.29 1.39 15.53
CA LYS A 67 -15.32 0.61 14.81
C LYS A 67 -15.86 -0.54 15.65
N LEU A 68 -14.99 -1.29 16.32
CA LEU A 68 -15.39 -2.40 17.19
C LEU A 68 -16.33 -1.91 18.29
N LYS A 69 -15.97 -0.80 18.96
CA LYS A 69 -16.81 -0.17 19.99
C LYS A 69 -18.20 0.21 19.45
N GLY A 70 -18.29 0.74 18.23
CA GLY A 70 -19.57 1.07 17.59
C GLY A 70 -20.42 -0.17 17.30
N ILE A 71 -19.79 -1.27 16.90
CA ILE A 71 -20.46 -2.56 16.68
C ILE A 71 -20.99 -3.12 18.01
N GLU A 72 -20.18 -3.12 19.06
CA GLU A 72 -20.58 -3.62 20.39
C GLU A 72 -21.76 -2.82 20.97
N GLN A 73 -21.76 -1.50 20.81
CA GLN A 73 -22.90 -0.66 21.22
C GLN A 73 -24.16 -1.00 20.44
N THR A 74 -24.03 -1.21 19.13
CA THR A 74 -25.16 -1.61 18.27
C THR A 74 -25.70 -2.98 18.69
N GLU A 75 -24.82 -3.93 18.98
CA GLU A 75 -25.19 -5.25 19.48
C GLU A 75 -25.99 -5.15 20.78
N GLN A 76 -25.54 -4.34 21.75
CA GLN A 76 -26.24 -4.13 23.01
C GLN A 76 -27.65 -3.54 22.79
N ILE A 77 -27.79 -2.56 21.91
CA ILE A 77 -29.09 -1.97 21.55
C ILE A 77 -30.02 -3.03 20.95
N LEU A 78 -29.51 -3.85 20.03
CA LEU A 78 -30.29 -4.91 19.40
C LEU A 78 -30.72 -5.97 20.42
N ARG A 79 -29.82 -6.40 21.30
CA ARG A 79 -30.14 -7.34 22.39
C ARG A 79 -31.23 -6.78 23.32
N ALA A 80 -31.14 -5.51 23.69
CA ALA A 80 -32.15 -4.85 24.52
C ALA A 80 -33.52 -4.82 23.81
N LYS A 81 -33.57 -4.43 22.54
CA LYS A 81 -34.81 -4.43 21.75
C LYS A 81 -35.43 -5.83 21.62
N ILE A 82 -34.61 -6.86 21.36
CA ILE A 82 -35.09 -8.24 21.29
C ILE A 82 -35.74 -8.66 22.61
N ALA A 83 -35.11 -8.33 23.75
CA ALA A 83 -35.67 -8.64 25.07
C ALA A 83 -36.99 -7.90 25.32
N GLU A 84 -37.11 -6.63 24.91
CA GLU A 84 -38.36 -5.87 24.99
C GLU A 84 -39.49 -6.53 24.18
N PHE A 85 -39.22 -6.92 22.93
CA PHE A 85 -40.21 -7.58 22.08
C PHE A 85 -40.65 -8.93 22.64
N GLN A 86 -39.72 -9.74 23.15
CA GLN A 86 -40.04 -11.01 23.78
C GLN A 86 -40.93 -10.81 25.01
N ASN A 87 -40.58 -9.88 25.89
CA ASN A 87 -41.36 -9.57 27.09
C ASN A 87 -42.76 -9.01 26.80
N GLN A 88 -42.95 -8.29 25.68
CA GLN A 88 -44.27 -7.84 25.24
C GLN A 88 -45.11 -8.97 24.66
N SER A 89 -44.50 -9.94 23.96
CA SER A 89 -45.20 -11.11 23.41
C SER A 89 -45.74 -12.06 24.47
N PHE A 90 -45.12 -12.11 25.66
CA PHE A 90 -45.60 -12.93 26.79
C PHE A 90 -46.71 -12.27 27.62
N LYS A 91 -47.04 -10.99 27.35
CA LYS A 91 -48.08 -10.23 28.07
C LYS A 91 -49.42 -10.15 27.30
N LYS A 92 -49.52 -10.76 26.13
CA LYS A 92 -50.75 -10.93 25.35
C LYS A 92 -51.20 -12.39 25.42
#